data_AF-A0A967EAM7-F1
#
_entry.id   AF-A0A967EAM7-F1
#
_cell.length_a   1.000
_cell.length_b   1.000
_cell.length_c   1.000
_cell.angle_alpha   90.00
_cell.angle_beta   90.00
_cell.angle_gamma   90.00
#
_symmetry.space_group_name_H-M   'P 1'
#
loop_
_entity.id
_entity.type
_entity.pdbx_description
1 polymer ?
#
loop_
_entity_poly.entity_id
_entity_poly.type
_entity_poly.pdbx_seq_one_letter_code
_entity_poly.pdbx_strand_id
1 'polypeptide(L)'
;MPFEAASPDPFDFRPIDDELAPGQRWSSWSSLERLQRGPEPRPDFVITDDESIDTELGVLKTGKEADVFLIERTAASDPTRSTRMVAKRYRTAEHRTFRRNDSYTEGRHIKDSRERRAVAKGSRFGREVASGVWAQAEWGVLVDWWREGLPVPYPVQIDGTELCLELITDEDGYPAPRLAASRGTRAQLQGWYDQLRDALITLAGKGIAHGDLSAYNLLTSGDRLVIIDVPQAVDLIANVNGPDFLHRDCVNVCTWFASKGLDVDGDLLFAELLGALW
;
A
#
# COMPACT_ATOMS: atom_id res chain seq x y z
N MET A 1 -13.65 65.61 -28.38
CA MET A 1 -12.79 64.48 -28.76
C MET A 1 -12.71 63.55 -27.54
N PRO A 2 -13.37 62.38 -27.55
CA PRO A 2 -13.31 61.45 -26.43
C PRO A 2 -11.98 60.68 -26.45
N PHE A 3 -11.42 60.41 -25.27
CA PHE A 3 -10.26 59.54 -25.09
C PHE A 3 -10.71 58.08 -25.27
N GLU A 4 -10.08 57.37 -26.19
CA GLU A 4 -10.21 55.92 -26.36
C GLU A 4 -9.76 55.19 -25.09
N ALA A 5 -10.59 54.25 -24.63
CA ALA A 5 -10.25 53.34 -23.56
C ALA A 5 -9.12 52.40 -24.04
N ALA A 6 -8.04 52.35 -23.26
CA ALA A 6 -6.93 51.43 -23.49
C ALA A 6 -7.44 49.98 -23.56
N SER A 7 -7.00 49.24 -24.58
CA SER A 7 -7.27 47.81 -24.72
C SER A 7 -6.67 47.04 -23.53
N PRO A 8 -7.35 46.00 -23.01
CA PRO A 8 -6.80 45.21 -21.91
C PRO A 8 -5.51 44.51 -22.35
N ASP A 9 -4.51 44.53 -21.48
CA ASP A 9 -3.22 43.87 -21.65
C ASP A 9 -3.43 42.36 -21.90
N PRO A 10 -2.90 41.78 -23.00
CA PRO A 10 -2.99 40.34 -23.26
C PRO A 10 -2.24 39.48 -22.21
N PHE A 11 -1.48 40.11 -21.32
CA PHE A 11 -0.78 39.47 -20.20
C PHE A 11 -1.43 39.86 -18.86
N ASP A 12 -2.73 39.59 -18.70
CA ASP A 12 -3.38 39.54 -17.38
C ASP A 12 -2.73 38.39 -16.56
N PHE A 13 -1.55 38.66 -15.99
CA PHE A 13 -0.90 37.79 -15.03
C PHE A 13 -1.77 37.80 -13.79
N ARG A 14 -2.73 36.88 -13.75
CA ARG A 14 -3.41 36.53 -12.52
C ARG A 14 -2.40 35.75 -11.70
N PRO A 15 -1.88 36.30 -10.59
CA PRO A 15 -1.16 35.46 -9.65
C PRO A 15 -2.10 34.30 -9.31
N ILE A 16 -1.66 33.08 -9.60
CA ILE A 16 -2.26 31.91 -8.97
C ILE A 16 -2.14 32.20 -7.49
N ASP A 17 -3.27 32.15 -6.79
CA ASP A 17 -3.29 32.32 -5.35
C ASP A 17 -2.46 31.18 -4.76
N ASP A 18 -1.19 31.45 -4.47
CA ASP A 18 -0.23 30.48 -3.91
C ASP A 18 -0.64 30.06 -2.49
N GLU A 19 -1.68 30.68 -1.92
CA GLU A 19 -2.24 30.32 -0.63
C GLU A 19 -3.16 29.10 -0.74
N LEU A 20 -2.54 27.92 -0.68
CA LEU A 20 -3.23 26.65 -0.47
C LEU A 20 -4.04 26.66 0.84
N ALA A 21 -5.24 26.06 0.82
CA ALA A 21 -6.07 25.97 2.01
C ALA A 21 -5.43 25.07 3.09
N PRO A 22 -5.83 25.17 4.37
CA PRO A 22 -5.33 24.30 5.41
C PRO A 22 -5.50 22.81 5.06
N GLY A 23 -4.42 22.04 5.15
CA GLY A 23 -4.42 20.62 4.79
C GLY A 23 -4.22 20.33 3.29
N GLN A 24 -3.96 21.35 2.47
CA GLN A 24 -3.59 21.19 1.08
C GLN A 24 -2.08 21.31 0.86
N ARG A 25 -1.58 20.59 -0.14
CA ARG A 25 -0.22 20.70 -0.66
C ARG A 25 -0.23 20.48 -2.17
N TRP A 26 0.74 21.05 -2.86
CA TRP A 26 1.02 20.63 -4.24
C TRP A 26 1.41 19.15 -4.26
N SER A 27 0.86 18.41 -5.22
CA SER A 27 1.24 17.04 -5.47
C SER A 27 2.72 16.95 -5.85
N SER A 28 3.45 16.02 -5.25
CA SER A 28 4.83 15.74 -5.64
C SER A 28 4.94 14.89 -6.92
N TRP A 29 3.83 14.46 -7.52
CA TRP A 29 3.85 13.51 -8.64
C TRP A 29 4.82 13.90 -9.76
N SER A 30 4.78 15.16 -10.19
CA SER A 30 5.58 15.66 -11.31
C SER A 30 7.06 15.85 -10.96
N SER A 31 7.39 16.06 -9.68
CA SER A 31 8.75 16.24 -9.19
C SER A 31 9.46 14.94 -8.83
N LEU A 32 8.71 13.84 -8.64
CA LEU A 32 9.27 12.52 -8.32
C LEU A 32 10.02 11.88 -9.50
N GLU A 33 11.02 11.06 -9.21
CA GLU A 33 11.68 10.24 -10.23
C GLU A 33 10.74 9.18 -10.80
N ARG A 34 11.01 8.69 -12.02
CA ARG A 34 10.15 7.71 -12.70
C ARG A 34 9.92 6.43 -11.88
N LEU A 35 10.94 5.95 -11.16
CA LEU A 35 10.85 4.73 -10.33
C LEU A 35 10.08 4.93 -9.03
N GLN A 36 9.78 6.18 -8.67
CA GLN A 36 8.97 6.54 -7.51
C GLN A 36 7.49 6.72 -7.88
N ARG A 37 7.15 6.56 -9.16
CA ARG A 37 5.78 6.61 -9.70
C ARG A 37 5.30 5.20 -10.00
N GLY A 38 4.00 4.99 -9.87
CA GLY A 38 3.38 3.69 -10.06
C GLY A 38 3.63 3.11 -11.46
N PRO A 39 3.64 1.76 -11.57
CA PRO A 39 3.95 1.05 -12.80
C PRO A 39 2.92 1.33 -13.91
N GLU A 40 3.36 1.24 -15.16
CA GLU A 40 2.48 1.33 -16.33
C GLU A 40 1.92 -0.06 -16.72
N PRO A 41 0.70 -0.12 -17.31
CA PRO A 41 -0.22 0.98 -17.56
C PRO A 41 -0.87 1.50 -16.27
N ARG A 42 -1.01 2.81 -16.13
CA ARG A 42 -1.62 3.41 -14.93
C ARG A 42 -3.14 3.27 -15.00
N PRO A 43 -3.81 2.94 -13.89
CA PRO A 43 -5.27 3.03 -13.82
C PRO A 43 -5.78 4.44 -14.13
N ASP A 44 -6.96 4.54 -14.72
CA ASP A 44 -7.54 5.81 -15.16
C ASP A 44 -7.79 6.82 -14.02
N PHE A 45 -7.95 6.34 -12.78
CA PHE A 45 -8.11 7.20 -11.62
C PHE A 45 -6.83 7.96 -11.25
N VAL A 46 -5.66 7.56 -11.75
CA VAL A 46 -4.39 8.17 -11.38
C VAL A 46 -4.24 9.52 -12.08
N ILE A 47 -4.41 10.59 -11.31
CA ILE A 47 -4.16 11.96 -11.76
C ILE A 47 -2.66 12.23 -11.79
N THR A 48 -2.15 12.55 -12.97
CA THR A 48 -0.74 12.85 -13.25
C THR A 48 -0.49 14.29 -13.68
N ASP A 49 -1.54 15.10 -13.71
CA ASP A 49 -1.49 16.52 -14.09
C ASP A 49 -0.49 17.28 -13.20
N ASP A 50 0.34 18.10 -13.85
CA ASP A 50 1.20 19.05 -13.15
C ASP A 50 0.33 20.01 -12.33
N GLU A 51 0.88 20.49 -11.20
CA GLU A 51 0.19 21.41 -10.28
C GLU A 51 -1.10 20.82 -9.65
N SER A 52 -1.35 19.52 -9.75
CA SER A 52 -2.44 18.89 -8.99
C SER A 52 -2.26 19.11 -7.47
N ILE A 53 -3.38 19.23 -6.76
CA ILE A 53 -3.39 19.53 -5.31
C ILE A 53 -3.81 18.27 -4.54
N ASP A 54 -3.00 17.86 -3.57
CA ASP A 54 -3.37 16.84 -2.59
C ASP A 54 -4.01 17.53 -1.37
N THR A 55 -5.22 17.12 -1.00
CA THR A 55 -5.98 17.61 0.16
C THR A 55 -6.13 16.51 1.21
N GLU A 56 -5.76 16.79 2.46
CA GLU A 56 -6.01 15.90 3.60
C GLU A 56 -7.49 15.83 3.94
N LEU A 57 -8.09 14.63 3.87
CA LEU A 57 -9.48 14.41 4.28
C LEU A 57 -9.59 13.86 5.71
N GLY A 58 -8.51 13.29 6.26
CA GLY A 58 -8.42 12.88 7.65
C GLY A 58 -7.68 11.57 7.86
N VAL A 59 -7.60 11.14 9.13
CA VAL A 59 -6.93 9.90 9.53
C VAL A 59 -7.87 8.71 9.32
N LEU A 60 -7.45 7.75 8.50
CA LEU A 60 -8.14 6.46 8.33
C LEU A 60 -7.76 5.48 9.44
N LYS A 61 -6.48 5.39 9.77
CA LYS A 61 -5.97 4.49 10.81
C LYS A 61 -4.65 5.00 11.40
N THR A 62 -4.56 5.00 12.72
CA THR A 62 -3.31 5.23 13.45
C THR A 62 -2.64 3.89 13.76
N GLY A 63 -1.33 3.80 13.52
CA GLY A 63 -0.55 2.58 13.75
C GLY A 63 0.70 2.83 14.57
N LYS A 64 1.31 1.75 15.06
CA LYS A 64 2.59 1.80 15.80
C LYS A 64 3.74 2.27 14.91
N GLU A 65 3.71 1.90 13.64
CA GLU A 65 4.82 2.10 12.70
C GLU A 65 4.49 3.10 11.60
N ALA A 66 3.22 3.23 11.24
CA ALA A 66 2.74 4.16 10.23
C ALA A 66 1.33 4.64 10.57
N ASP A 67 1.01 5.84 10.12
CA ASP A 67 -0.35 6.36 10.10
C ASP A 67 -0.86 6.37 8.66
N VAL A 68 -2.15 6.10 8.52
CA VAL A 68 -2.84 5.96 7.24
C VAL A 68 -3.86 7.08 7.15
N PHE A 69 -3.71 7.94 6.14
CA PHE A 69 -4.55 9.10 5.88
C PHE A 69 -5.37 8.88 4.62
N LEU A 70 -6.59 9.41 4.63
CA LEU A 70 -7.38 9.58 3.42
C LEU A 70 -7.02 10.94 2.82
N ILE A 71 -6.62 10.95 1.55
CA ILE A 71 -6.32 12.17 0.80
C ILE A 71 -7.13 12.21 -0.49
N GLU A 72 -7.33 13.40 -1.03
CA GLU A 72 -7.92 13.61 -2.35
C GLU A 72 -6.95 14.42 -3.22
N ARG A 73 -6.65 13.90 -4.41
CA ARG A 73 -5.89 14.63 -5.43
C ARG A 73 -6.86 15.24 -6.42
N THR A 74 -6.72 16.53 -6.69
CA THR A 74 -7.55 17.26 -7.64
C THR A 74 -6.71 17.82 -8.80
N ALA A 75 -7.25 17.61 -10.01
CA ALA A 75 -6.91 18.25 -11.27
C ALA A 75 -6.66 19.76 -11.17
N ALA A 76 -5.45 20.28 -11.39
CA ALA A 76 -5.29 21.71 -11.67
C ALA A 76 -6.00 22.11 -12.98
N SER A 77 -5.94 21.22 -13.97
CA SER A 77 -6.58 21.40 -15.28
C SER A 77 -8.11 21.39 -15.21
N ASP A 78 -8.69 20.68 -14.23
CA ASP A 78 -10.13 20.51 -14.06
C ASP A 78 -10.46 20.12 -12.60
N PRO A 79 -11.05 21.02 -11.80
CA PRO A 79 -11.42 20.74 -10.41
C PRO A 79 -12.46 19.61 -10.23
N THR A 80 -13.15 19.22 -11.29
CA THR A 80 -14.11 18.09 -11.25
C THR A 80 -13.41 16.73 -11.38
N ARG A 81 -12.16 16.72 -11.87
CA ARG A 81 -11.31 15.53 -11.89
C ARG A 81 -10.58 15.43 -10.56
N SER A 82 -11.12 14.62 -9.65
CA SER A 82 -10.45 14.26 -8.41
C SER A 82 -10.41 12.75 -8.18
N THR A 83 -9.45 12.30 -7.40
CA THR A 83 -9.34 10.91 -6.95
C THR A 83 -9.02 10.84 -5.47
N ARG A 84 -9.68 9.93 -4.76
CA ARG A 84 -9.35 9.62 -3.37
C ARG A 84 -8.31 8.52 -3.30
N MET A 85 -7.37 8.67 -2.39
CA MET A 85 -6.23 7.76 -2.22
C MET A 85 -5.90 7.61 -0.74
N VAL A 86 -5.05 6.62 -0.46
CA VAL A 86 -4.51 6.38 0.87
C VAL A 86 -3.07 6.86 0.94
N ALA A 87 -2.74 7.75 1.87
CA ALA A 87 -1.36 8.11 2.20
C ALA A 87 -0.90 7.36 3.46
N LYS A 88 -0.04 6.36 3.30
CA LYS A 88 0.60 5.63 4.41
C LYS A 88 1.93 6.31 4.73
N ARG A 89 1.98 6.99 5.89
CA ARG A 89 3.14 7.74 6.39
C ARG A 89 3.83 6.95 7.49
N TYR A 90 5.05 6.49 7.21
CA TYR A 90 5.86 5.80 8.22
C TYR A 90 6.36 6.76 9.30
N ARG A 91 6.13 6.42 10.56
CA ARG A 91 6.60 7.18 11.73
C ARG A 91 8.12 7.09 11.81
N THR A 92 8.75 8.24 11.99
CA THR A 92 10.15 8.31 12.41
C THR A 92 10.29 7.65 13.79
N ALA A 93 11.41 6.96 14.05
CA ALA A 93 11.52 6.10 15.24
C ALA A 93 11.53 6.85 16.59
N GLU A 94 11.43 8.19 16.60
CA GLU A 94 11.17 8.99 17.81
C GLU A 94 9.71 8.87 18.29
N HIS A 95 8.79 8.45 17.41
CA HIS A 95 7.37 8.28 17.70
C HIS A 95 6.90 6.82 17.78
N ARG A 96 7.82 5.85 17.76
CA ARG A 96 7.46 4.43 17.99
C ARG A 96 7.25 4.21 19.49
N THR A 97 6.05 3.80 19.90
CA THR A 97 5.80 3.41 21.29
C THR A 97 6.60 2.14 21.58
N PHE A 98 7.74 2.30 22.27
CA PHE A 98 8.67 1.22 22.60
C PHE A 98 7.96 0.11 23.38
N ARG A 99 7.72 -1.02 22.72
CA ARG A 99 7.66 -2.34 23.36
C ARG A 99 8.59 -3.26 22.59
N ARG A 100 9.63 -3.73 23.27
CA ARG A 100 10.66 -4.67 22.80
C ARG A 100 10.04 -5.84 22.02
N ASN A 101 10.60 -6.14 20.85
CA ASN A 101 10.68 -7.48 20.27
C ASN A 101 11.91 -7.52 19.36
N ASP A 102 13.02 -8.08 19.86
CA ASP A 102 14.33 -8.18 19.21
C ASP A 102 14.43 -9.32 18.17
N SER A 103 13.33 -9.71 17.51
CA SER A 103 13.32 -10.84 16.56
C SER A 103 12.97 -10.47 15.11
N TYR A 104 12.76 -9.19 14.79
CA TYR A 104 12.12 -8.78 13.52
C TYR A 104 13.05 -8.47 12.35
N THR A 105 14.38 -8.54 12.54
CA THR A 105 15.37 -8.10 11.54
C THR A 105 16.11 -9.24 10.82
N GLU A 106 15.96 -10.48 11.27
CA GLU A 106 16.61 -11.64 10.65
C GLU A 106 15.64 -12.30 9.64
N GLY A 107 15.97 -12.22 8.35
CA GLY A 107 15.30 -12.99 7.29
C GLY A 107 14.38 -12.22 6.34
N ARG A 108 14.28 -10.89 6.42
CA ARG A 108 13.55 -10.08 5.42
C ARG A 108 14.37 -9.83 4.17
N HIS A 109 13.69 -9.69 3.03
CA HIS A 109 14.26 -9.29 1.74
C HIS A 109 14.67 -7.79 1.77
N ILE A 110 15.65 -7.43 2.61
CA ILE A 110 16.35 -6.14 2.58
C ILE A 110 17.58 -6.34 1.71
N LYS A 111 17.52 -5.80 0.48
CA LYS A 111 18.51 -6.04 -0.57
C LYS A 111 19.91 -5.47 -0.32
N ASP A 112 20.16 -4.76 0.79
CA ASP A 112 21.48 -4.16 1.02
C ASP A 112 22.13 -4.39 2.40
N SER A 113 23.38 -4.88 2.36
CA SER A 113 24.19 -5.24 3.53
C SER A 113 24.84 -4.04 4.24
N ARG A 114 24.77 -2.84 3.63
CA ARG A 114 25.28 -1.58 4.18
C ARG A 114 24.24 -0.88 5.06
N GLU A 115 22.97 -0.96 4.68
CA GLU A 115 21.85 -0.31 5.36
C GLU A 115 21.50 -1.01 6.69
N ARG A 116 21.60 -2.34 6.73
CA ARG A 116 21.54 -3.14 7.98
C ARG A 116 22.50 -2.64 9.06
N ARG A 117 23.70 -2.19 8.69
CA ARG A 117 24.71 -1.65 9.61
C ARG A 117 24.40 -0.23 10.10
N ALA A 118 23.66 0.56 9.33
CA ALA A 118 23.23 1.90 9.72
C ALA A 118 22.07 1.85 10.72
N VAL A 119 21.11 0.94 10.51
CA VAL A 119 19.98 0.68 11.43
C VAL A 119 20.47 0.18 12.79
N ALA A 120 21.51 -0.67 12.81
CA ALA A 120 22.08 -1.24 14.04
C ALA A 120 22.68 -0.20 15.02
N LYS A 121 23.01 1.02 14.56
CA LYS A 121 23.64 2.06 15.40
C LYS A 121 22.65 2.98 16.13
N GLY A 122 21.34 2.90 15.86
CA GLY A 122 20.30 3.59 16.64
C GLY A 122 20.34 5.13 16.67
N SER A 123 21.17 5.78 15.86
CA SER A 123 21.28 7.25 15.78
C SER A 123 20.04 7.89 15.12
N ARG A 124 19.80 9.19 15.30
CA ARG A 124 18.70 9.92 14.62
C ARG A 124 18.70 9.68 13.10
N PHE A 125 19.90 9.71 12.49
CA PHE A 125 20.11 9.34 11.09
C PHE A 125 19.77 7.86 10.82
N GLY A 126 20.20 6.92 11.66
CA GLY A 126 19.85 5.49 11.53
C GLY A 126 18.35 5.20 11.67
N ARG A 127 17.63 6.03 12.44
CA ARG A 127 16.18 5.96 12.66
C ARG A 127 15.36 6.48 11.47
N GLU A 128 15.82 7.55 10.84
CA GLU A 128 15.27 8.10 9.59
C GLU A 128 15.53 7.14 8.43
N VAL A 129 16.77 6.63 8.32
CA VAL A 129 17.14 5.56 7.39
C VAL A 129 16.25 4.33 7.57
N ALA A 130 15.98 3.88 8.80
CA ALA A 130 15.09 2.75 9.03
C ALA A 130 13.67 3.02 8.49
N SER A 131 13.11 4.20 8.72
CA SER A 131 11.74 4.56 8.29
C SER A 131 11.63 4.64 6.76
N GLY A 132 12.63 5.24 6.09
CA GLY A 132 12.73 5.24 4.63
C GLY A 132 12.92 3.84 4.05
N VAL A 133 13.70 2.98 4.72
CA VAL A 133 13.89 1.58 4.30
C VAL A 133 12.57 0.81 4.36
N TRP A 134 11.71 1.02 5.37
CA TRP A 134 10.39 0.38 5.43
C TRP A 134 9.48 0.81 4.29
N ALA A 135 9.41 2.11 4.02
CA ALA A 135 8.60 2.65 2.95
C ALA A 135 9.05 2.14 1.58
N GLN A 136 10.36 2.17 1.31
CA GLN A 136 10.95 1.70 0.06
C GLN A 136 10.81 0.18 -0.13
N ALA A 137 10.93 -0.60 0.95
CA ALA A 137 10.71 -2.04 0.89
C ALA A 137 9.25 -2.36 0.55
N GLU A 138 8.27 -1.71 1.20
CA GLU A 138 6.85 -1.89 0.88
C GLU A 138 6.54 -1.44 -0.55
N TRP A 139 7.10 -0.32 -0.99
CA TRP A 139 6.98 0.16 -2.37
C TRP A 139 7.44 -0.89 -3.39
N GLY A 140 8.65 -1.44 -3.21
CA GLY A 140 9.19 -2.46 -4.10
C GLY A 140 8.28 -3.69 -4.16
N VAL A 141 7.82 -4.19 -3.01
CA VAL A 141 6.91 -5.35 -2.94
C VAL A 141 5.58 -5.07 -3.63
N LEU A 142 4.95 -3.91 -3.37
CA LEU A 142 3.67 -3.55 -3.98
C LEU A 142 3.78 -3.39 -5.50
N VAL A 143 4.84 -2.75 -6.00
CA VAL A 143 5.07 -2.59 -7.44
C VAL A 143 5.25 -3.94 -8.11
N ASP A 144 6.05 -4.82 -7.51
CA ASP A 144 6.30 -6.16 -8.05
C ASP A 144 5.02 -7.00 -8.01
N TRP A 145 4.31 -7.03 -6.88
CA TRP A 145 3.08 -7.83 -6.73
C TRP A 145 1.97 -7.33 -7.66
N TRP A 146 1.81 -6.02 -7.81
CA TRP A 146 0.82 -5.46 -8.72
C TRP A 146 1.12 -5.83 -10.19
N ARG A 147 2.39 -5.79 -10.60
CA ARG A 147 2.81 -6.20 -11.97
C ARG A 147 2.55 -7.66 -12.27
N GLU A 148 2.59 -8.50 -11.25
CA GLU A 148 2.26 -9.94 -11.35
C GLU A 148 0.74 -10.18 -11.36
N GLY A 149 -0.07 -9.11 -11.32
CA GLY A 149 -1.53 -9.20 -11.30
C GLY A 149 -2.10 -9.64 -9.95
N LEU A 150 -1.30 -9.61 -8.88
CA LEU A 150 -1.79 -9.94 -7.55
C LEU A 150 -2.81 -8.91 -7.07
N PRO A 151 -3.79 -9.34 -6.26
CA PRO A 151 -4.83 -8.45 -5.75
C PRO A 151 -4.27 -7.56 -4.63
N VAL A 152 -3.47 -6.56 -4.96
CA VAL A 152 -2.94 -5.53 -4.04
C VAL A 152 -3.45 -4.14 -4.44
N PRO A 153 -3.44 -3.14 -3.54
CA PRO A 153 -3.71 -1.77 -3.92
C PRO A 153 -2.69 -1.29 -4.94
N TYR A 154 -3.13 -0.59 -5.99
CA TYR A 154 -2.20 0.03 -6.92
C TYR A 154 -1.28 1.03 -6.19
N PRO A 155 0.06 0.88 -6.30
CA PRO A 155 1.00 1.81 -5.68
C PRO A 155 1.13 3.06 -6.54
N VAL A 156 0.46 4.16 -6.14
CA VAL A 156 0.43 5.40 -6.91
C VAL A 156 1.81 6.04 -6.93
N GLN A 157 2.39 6.35 -5.77
CA GLN A 157 3.73 6.94 -5.69
C GLN A 157 4.37 6.70 -4.32
N ILE A 158 5.69 6.87 -4.25
CA ILE A 158 6.46 6.97 -3.00
C ILE A 158 7.24 8.27 -2.96
N ASP A 159 7.10 9.02 -1.87
CA ASP A 159 7.85 10.25 -1.61
C ASP A 159 8.46 10.20 -0.21
N GLY A 160 9.79 10.04 -0.13
CA GLY A 160 10.50 9.82 1.12
C GLY A 160 9.97 8.61 1.91
N THR A 161 9.21 8.87 2.97
CA THR A 161 8.60 7.85 3.86
C THR A 161 7.08 7.72 3.70
N GLU A 162 6.49 8.39 2.72
CA GLU A 162 5.06 8.36 2.42
C GLU A 162 4.79 7.53 1.16
N LEU A 163 3.87 6.56 1.26
CA LEU A 163 3.32 5.84 0.10
C LEU A 163 1.90 6.31 -0.15
N CYS A 164 1.61 6.74 -1.37
CA CYS A 164 0.26 6.94 -1.85
C CYS A 164 -0.21 5.68 -2.57
N LEU A 165 -1.35 5.14 -2.17
CA LEU A 165 -1.92 3.89 -2.67
C LEU A 165 -3.37 4.10 -3.13
N GLU A 166 -3.85 3.20 -3.98
CA GLU A 166 -5.28 3.05 -4.30
C GLU A 166 -6.12 2.99 -3.00
N LEU A 167 -7.18 3.80 -2.93
CA LEU A 167 -8.22 3.61 -1.93
C LEU A 167 -9.16 2.50 -2.39
N ILE A 168 -9.13 1.36 -1.71
CA ILE A 168 -10.13 0.31 -1.92
C ILE A 168 -11.42 0.73 -1.25
N THR A 169 -12.51 0.79 -2.02
CA THR A 169 -13.83 1.24 -1.54
C THR A 169 -14.87 0.12 -1.61
N ASP A 170 -15.89 0.18 -0.78
CA ASP A 170 -17.10 -0.62 -0.95
C ASP A 170 -18.04 -0.01 -2.01
N GLU A 171 -19.19 -0.64 -2.24
CA GLU A 171 -20.19 -0.21 -3.23
C GLU A 171 -20.77 1.18 -2.95
N ASP A 172 -20.69 1.64 -1.70
CA ASP A 172 -21.18 2.95 -1.25
C ASP A 172 -20.08 4.04 -1.31
N GLY A 173 -18.86 3.67 -1.74
CA GLY A 173 -17.72 4.58 -1.85
C GLY A 173 -16.99 4.85 -0.53
N TYR A 174 -17.28 4.09 0.53
CA TYR A 174 -16.55 4.15 1.80
C TYR A 174 -15.33 3.23 1.76
N PRO A 175 -14.29 3.45 2.60
CA PRO A 175 -13.15 2.56 2.69
C PRO A 175 -13.57 1.11 2.95
N ALA A 176 -13.10 0.19 2.12
CA ALA A 176 -13.50 -1.21 2.15
C ALA A 176 -13.22 -1.85 3.53
N PRO A 177 -14.14 -2.68 4.05
CA PRO A 177 -13.92 -3.36 5.31
C PRO A 177 -12.81 -4.40 5.18
N ARG A 178 -12.16 -4.68 6.31
CA ARG A 178 -11.29 -5.86 6.45
C ARG A 178 -12.13 -7.12 6.35
N LEU A 179 -11.58 -8.18 5.76
CA LEU A 179 -12.21 -9.51 5.69
C LEU A 179 -12.72 -9.95 7.07
N ALA A 180 -11.94 -9.71 8.13
CA ALA A 180 -12.33 -10.00 9.51
C ALA A 180 -13.68 -9.39 9.95
N ALA A 181 -14.03 -8.22 9.42
CA ALA A 181 -15.28 -7.51 9.67
C ALA A 181 -16.35 -7.75 8.59
N SER A 182 -15.97 -8.36 7.47
CA SER A 182 -16.86 -8.59 6.33
C SER A 182 -17.85 -9.72 6.57
N ARG A 183 -19.00 -9.61 5.91
CA ARG A 183 -20.04 -10.65 5.84
C ARG A 183 -20.34 -10.91 4.37
N GLY A 184 -19.75 -11.96 3.82
CA GLY A 184 -20.02 -12.39 2.46
C GLY A 184 -21.13 -13.44 2.39
N THR A 185 -21.81 -13.52 1.25
CA THR A 185 -22.56 -14.72 0.87
C THR A 185 -21.62 -15.90 0.69
N ARG A 186 -22.15 -17.13 0.61
CA ARG A 186 -21.30 -18.31 0.36
C ARG A 186 -20.54 -18.22 -0.97
N ALA A 187 -21.17 -17.67 -2.01
CA ALA A 187 -20.52 -17.46 -3.30
C ALA A 187 -19.35 -16.45 -3.19
N GLN A 188 -19.56 -15.34 -2.48
CA GLN A 188 -18.51 -14.35 -2.23
C GLN A 188 -17.36 -14.91 -1.41
N LEU A 189 -17.65 -15.66 -0.34
CA LEU A 189 -16.62 -16.31 0.48
C LEU A 189 -15.76 -17.24 -0.38
N GLN A 190 -16.39 -18.05 -1.25
CA GLN A 190 -15.66 -18.92 -2.17
C GLN A 190 -14.81 -18.11 -3.15
N GLY A 191 -15.38 -17.10 -3.81
CA GLY A 191 -14.65 -16.27 -4.77
C GLY A 191 -13.48 -15.51 -4.14
N TRP A 192 -13.62 -15.04 -2.90
CA TRP A 192 -12.54 -14.42 -2.14
C TRP A 192 -11.45 -15.43 -1.77
N TYR A 193 -11.82 -16.64 -1.35
CA TYR A 193 -10.85 -17.70 -1.07
C TYR A 193 -10.08 -18.12 -2.31
N ASP A 194 -10.75 -18.28 -3.45
CA ASP A 194 -10.13 -18.67 -4.72
C ASP A 194 -9.11 -17.61 -5.17
N GLN A 195 -9.48 -16.32 -5.12
CA GLN A 195 -8.56 -15.20 -5.38
C GLN A 195 -7.35 -15.22 -4.45
N LEU A 196 -7.56 -15.49 -3.15
CA LEU A 196 -6.47 -15.57 -2.18
C LEU A 196 -5.54 -16.75 -2.47
N ARG A 197 -6.11 -17.92 -2.75
CA ARG A 197 -5.36 -19.14 -3.05
C ARG A 197 -4.50 -18.95 -4.30
N ASP A 198 -5.05 -18.39 -5.37
CA ASP A 198 -4.31 -18.14 -6.61
C ASP A 198 -3.17 -17.13 -6.40
N ALA A 199 -3.41 -16.09 -5.59
CA ALA A 199 -2.39 -15.14 -5.19
C ALA A 199 -1.26 -15.81 -4.38
N LEU A 200 -1.62 -16.67 -3.42
CA LEU A 200 -0.66 -17.41 -2.59
C LEU A 200 0.15 -18.43 -3.40
N ILE A 201 -0.46 -19.12 -4.37
CA ILE A 201 0.24 -20.02 -5.29
C ILE A 201 1.28 -19.23 -6.10
N THR A 202 0.90 -18.06 -6.63
CA THR A 202 1.80 -17.20 -7.40
C THR A 202 2.98 -16.71 -6.55
N LEU A 203 2.75 -16.33 -5.29
CA LEU A 203 3.80 -15.93 -4.36
C LEU A 203 4.71 -17.09 -3.99
N ALA A 204 4.14 -18.25 -3.66
CA ALA A 204 4.89 -19.45 -3.31
C ALA A 204 5.77 -19.90 -4.48
N GLY A 205 5.27 -19.87 -5.72
CA GLY A 205 6.07 -20.17 -6.92
C GLY A 205 7.23 -19.20 -7.19
N LYS A 206 7.25 -18.05 -6.51
CA LYS A 206 8.39 -17.10 -6.50
C LYS A 206 9.29 -17.26 -5.29
N GLY A 207 9.04 -18.26 -4.44
CA GLY A 207 9.75 -18.44 -3.18
C GLY A 207 9.41 -17.39 -2.14
N ILE A 208 8.19 -16.84 -2.15
CA ILE A 208 7.75 -15.78 -1.24
C ILE A 208 6.56 -16.23 -0.40
N ALA A 209 6.62 -16.02 0.91
CA ALA A 209 5.45 -15.98 1.79
C ALA A 209 5.11 -14.55 2.19
N HIS A 210 3.87 -14.31 2.61
CA HIS A 210 3.48 -13.02 3.16
C HIS A 210 4.08 -12.82 4.57
N GLY A 211 4.12 -13.86 5.40
CA GLY A 211 4.78 -13.89 6.72
C GLY A 211 3.95 -13.37 7.90
N ASP A 212 2.80 -12.76 7.64
CA ASP A 212 1.84 -12.30 8.68
C ASP A 212 0.41 -12.26 8.12
N LEU A 213 0.05 -13.19 7.24
CA LEU A 213 -1.25 -13.17 6.59
C LEU A 213 -2.37 -13.58 7.55
N SER A 214 -3.45 -12.80 7.54
CA SER A 214 -4.67 -13.07 8.29
C SER A 214 -5.85 -12.30 7.69
N ALA A 215 -7.07 -12.59 8.14
CA ALA A 215 -8.27 -11.83 7.74
C ALA A 215 -8.21 -10.33 8.12
N TYR A 216 -7.25 -9.89 8.93
CA TYR A 216 -7.04 -8.48 9.26
C TYR A 216 -6.18 -7.72 8.23
N ASN A 217 -5.45 -8.45 7.39
CA ASN A 217 -4.58 -7.92 6.33
C ASN A 217 -5.17 -8.16 4.93
N LEU A 218 -6.48 -8.41 4.89
CA LEU A 218 -7.28 -8.59 3.68
C LEU A 218 -8.43 -7.59 3.72
N LEU A 219 -8.73 -6.94 2.60
CA LEU A 219 -9.91 -6.10 2.38
C LEU A 219 -10.85 -6.78 1.39
N THR A 220 -12.14 -6.43 1.45
CA THR A 220 -13.15 -6.93 0.51
C THR A 220 -13.95 -5.77 -0.08
N SER A 221 -14.03 -5.70 -1.40
CA SER A 221 -14.79 -4.69 -2.17
C SER A 221 -15.69 -5.41 -3.16
N GLY A 222 -16.97 -5.56 -2.83
CA GLY A 222 -17.87 -6.45 -3.57
C GLY A 222 -17.27 -7.85 -3.69
N ASP A 223 -17.05 -8.31 -4.92
CA ASP A 223 -16.44 -9.62 -5.21
C ASP A 223 -14.90 -9.61 -5.20
N ARG A 224 -14.25 -8.44 -5.10
CA ARG A 224 -12.78 -8.31 -5.10
C ARG A 224 -12.21 -8.50 -3.69
N LEU A 225 -11.23 -9.38 -3.55
CA LEU A 225 -10.33 -9.44 -2.39
C LEU A 225 -9.12 -8.54 -2.65
N VAL A 226 -8.56 -7.90 -1.62
CA VAL A 226 -7.30 -7.15 -1.72
C VAL A 226 -6.38 -7.46 -0.53
N ILE A 227 -5.13 -7.83 -0.79
CA ILE A 227 -4.07 -8.07 0.19
C ILE A 227 -3.39 -6.74 0.51
N ILE A 228 -3.24 -6.45 1.80
CA ILE A 228 -2.59 -5.24 2.30
C ILE A 228 -1.52 -5.57 3.33
N ASP A 229 -0.69 -4.57 3.66
CA ASP A 229 0.36 -4.68 4.68
C ASP A 229 1.43 -5.73 4.32
N VAL A 230 2.07 -5.51 3.18
CA VAL A 230 3.05 -6.41 2.57
C VAL A 230 4.54 -6.26 3.01
N PRO A 231 4.98 -5.37 3.94
CA PRO A 231 6.41 -5.23 4.24
C PRO A 231 7.01 -6.47 4.96
N GLN A 232 6.18 -7.45 5.32
CA GLN A 232 6.59 -8.67 6.04
C GLN A 232 6.97 -9.82 5.10
N ALA A 233 6.97 -9.64 3.78
CA ALA A 233 7.26 -10.71 2.83
C ALA A 233 8.56 -11.45 3.17
N VAL A 234 8.46 -12.77 3.27
CA VAL A 234 9.55 -13.67 3.69
C VAL A 234 10.02 -14.46 2.49
N ASP A 235 11.34 -14.50 2.28
CA ASP A 235 11.98 -15.39 1.31
C ASP A 235 11.97 -16.81 1.86
N LEU A 236 11.25 -17.71 1.19
CA LEU A 236 11.03 -19.09 1.59
C LEU A 236 12.28 -19.97 1.47
N ILE A 237 13.21 -19.57 0.61
CA ILE A 237 14.41 -20.35 0.28
C ILE A 237 15.56 -19.90 1.17
N ALA A 238 15.73 -18.59 1.33
CA ALA A 238 16.82 -17.99 2.09
C ALA A 238 16.56 -18.00 3.60
N ASN A 239 15.30 -18.03 4.05
CA ASN A 239 14.95 -18.07 5.47
C ASN A 239 14.75 -19.52 5.95
N VAL A 240 15.53 -19.93 6.95
CA VAL A 240 15.41 -21.26 7.57
C VAL A 240 14.02 -21.54 8.14
N ASN A 241 13.28 -20.49 8.53
CA ASN A 241 11.93 -20.57 9.05
C ASN A 241 10.86 -20.27 7.97
N GLY A 242 11.26 -20.13 6.70
CA GLY A 242 10.37 -19.80 5.59
C GLY A 242 9.13 -20.70 5.50
N PRO A 243 9.29 -22.04 5.49
CA PRO A 243 8.15 -22.96 5.47
C PRO A 243 7.17 -22.78 6.63
N ASP A 244 7.66 -22.46 7.83
CA ASP A 244 6.81 -22.24 9.01
C ASP A 244 5.96 -20.97 8.87
N PHE A 245 6.51 -19.91 8.27
CA PHE A 245 5.74 -18.70 7.95
C PHE A 245 4.65 -18.98 6.92
N LEU A 246 4.96 -19.73 5.86
CA LEU A 246 4.00 -20.10 4.83
C LEU A 246 2.87 -20.97 5.41
N HIS A 247 3.21 -21.95 6.24
CA HIS A 247 2.22 -22.80 6.92
C HIS A 247 1.30 -21.98 7.81
N ARG A 248 1.87 -21.07 8.62
CA ARG A 248 1.10 -20.17 9.48
C ARG A 248 0.15 -19.28 8.69
N ASP A 249 0.60 -18.72 7.57
CA ASP A 249 -0.25 -17.92 6.67
C ASP A 249 -1.47 -18.74 6.21
N CYS A 250 -1.24 -19.98 5.75
CA CYS A 250 -2.30 -20.89 5.30
C CYS A 250 -3.30 -21.22 6.42
N VAL A 251 -2.79 -21.61 7.59
CA VAL A 251 -3.62 -21.96 8.74
C VAL A 251 -4.48 -20.78 9.17
N ASN A 252 -3.92 -19.58 9.25
CA ASN A 252 -4.65 -18.39 9.70
C ASN A 252 -5.85 -18.08 8.79
N VAL A 253 -5.64 -18.09 7.46
CA VAL A 253 -6.69 -17.72 6.50
C VAL A 253 -7.72 -18.85 6.37
N CYS A 254 -7.29 -20.11 6.26
CA CYS A 254 -8.21 -21.24 6.19
C CYS A 254 -9.05 -21.36 7.46
N THR A 255 -8.47 -21.13 8.66
CA THR A 255 -9.24 -21.12 9.91
C THR A 255 -10.36 -20.08 9.88
N TRP A 256 -10.06 -18.88 9.36
CA TRP A 256 -11.09 -17.84 9.25
C TRP A 256 -12.19 -18.25 8.27
N PHE A 257 -11.85 -18.71 7.07
CA PHE A 257 -12.82 -19.13 6.06
C PHE A 257 -13.65 -20.35 6.50
N ALA A 258 -13.03 -21.33 7.15
CA ALA A 258 -13.71 -22.48 7.75
C ALA A 258 -14.69 -22.04 8.84
N SER A 259 -14.33 -21.04 9.66
CA SER A 259 -15.26 -20.46 10.65
C SER A 259 -16.49 -19.77 10.02
N LYS A 260 -16.42 -19.42 8.73
CA LYS A 260 -17.54 -18.91 7.92
C LYS A 260 -18.28 -20.00 7.14
N GLY A 261 -17.92 -21.26 7.36
CA GLY A 261 -18.58 -22.44 6.81
C GLY A 261 -18.05 -22.90 5.45
N LEU A 262 -16.92 -22.36 4.95
CA LEU A 262 -16.23 -22.97 3.81
C LEU A 262 -15.57 -24.29 4.23
N ASP A 263 -15.46 -25.23 3.28
CA ASP A 263 -14.76 -26.49 3.49
C ASP A 263 -13.33 -26.33 2.95
N VAL A 264 -12.46 -25.77 3.78
CA VAL A 264 -11.08 -25.42 3.44
C VAL A 264 -10.16 -25.82 4.58
N ASP A 265 -8.96 -26.26 4.24
CA ASP A 265 -7.98 -26.80 5.18
C ASP A 265 -6.62 -26.11 4.99
N GLY A 266 -5.99 -25.71 6.10
CA GLY A 266 -4.72 -25.00 6.08
C GLY A 266 -3.54 -25.88 5.69
N ASP A 267 -3.54 -27.15 6.09
CA ASP A 267 -2.48 -28.11 5.77
C ASP A 267 -2.56 -28.52 4.29
N LEU A 268 -3.77 -28.69 3.75
CA LEU A 268 -3.96 -28.96 2.32
C LEU A 268 -3.51 -27.77 1.46
N LEU A 269 -3.91 -26.55 1.83
CA LEU A 269 -3.44 -25.35 1.13
C LEU A 269 -1.91 -25.25 1.20
N PHE A 270 -1.32 -25.46 2.38
CA PHE A 270 0.14 -25.42 2.54
C PHE A 270 0.85 -26.45 1.66
N ALA A 271 0.36 -27.69 1.61
CA ALA A 271 0.93 -28.74 0.75
C ALA A 271 0.86 -28.36 -0.74
N GLU A 272 -0.25 -27.74 -1.17
CA GLU A 272 -0.39 -27.18 -2.51
C GLU A 272 0.62 -26.07 -2.80
N LEU A 273 0.77 -25.10 -1.88
CA LEU A 273 1.75 -24.01 -2.04
C LEU A 273 3.20 -24.53 -2.08
N LEU A 274 3.52 -25.55 -1.27
CA LEU A 274 4.83 -26.21 -1.35
C LEU A 274 5.05 -26.90 -2.70
N GLY A 275 3.99 -27.45 -3.30
CA GLY A 275 4.05 -28.02 -4.64
C GLY A 275 4.38 -26.99 -5.72
N ALA A 276 3.98 -25.72 -5.51
CA ALA A 276 4.27 -24.64 -6.44
C ALA A 276 5.72 -24.11 -6.36
N LEU A 277 6.49 -24.43 -5.32
CA LEU A 277 7.89 -24.00 -5.16
C LEU A 277 8.86 -24.64 -6.17
N TRP A 278 8.45 -25.71 -6.85
CA TRP A 278 9.32 -26.61 -7.63
C TRP A 278 8.91 -26.72 -9.10
#